data_AF-A0A968AJB3-F1
#
_entry.id   AF-A0A968AJB3-F1
#
_cell.length_a   1.000
_cell.length_b   1.000
_cell.length_c   1.000
_cell.angle_alpha   90.00
_cell.angle_beta   90.00
_cell.angle_gamma   90.00
#
_symmetry.space_group_name_H-M   'P 1'
#
loop_
_entity.id
_entity.type
_entity.pdbx_description
1 polymer ?
#
loop_
_entity_poly.entity_id
_entity_poly.type
_entity_poly.pdbx_seq_one_letter_code
_entity_poly.pdbx_strand_id
1 'polypeptide(L)'
;FDPVDLSAHPSSFFGLDYFIIPDGYETSPEDYIRIWLVLDGGIELDLLDTRGSDIDDLGIEGVWSTAAAEISGNSQVTLHVELDSNAAN
;
A
#
# COMPACT_ATOMS: atom_id res chain seq x y z
N PHE A 1 3.81 -1.64 -10.46
CA PHE A 1 3.35 -2.93 -11.03
C PHE A 1 2.67 -2.65 -12.36
N ASP A 2 2.38 -3.68 -13.16
CA ASP A 2 1.63 -3.49 -14.41
C ASP A 2 0.12 -3.32 -14.12
N PRO A 3 -0.61 -2.55 -14.94
CA PRO A 3 -2.06 -2.45 -14.83
C PRO A 3 -2.73 -3.81 -15.08
N VAL A 4 -3.74 -4.11 -14.28
CA VAL A 4 -4.62 -5.27 -14.45
C VAL A 4 -5.91 -4.82 -15.15
N ASP A 5 -6.23 -5.47 -16.26
CA ASP A 5 -7.49 -5.25 -17.00
C ASP A 5 -8.66 -5.92 -16.27
N LEU A 6 -9.64 -5.12 -15.90
CA LEU A 6 -10.87 -5.52 -15.21
C LEU A 6 -12.12 -5.26 -16.06
N SER A 7 -11.98 -4.90 -17.33
CA SER A 7 -13.09 -4.51 -18.21
C SER A 7 -14.18 -5.57 -18.36
N ALA A 8 -13.83 -6.85 -18.20
CA ALA A 8 -14.77 -7.99 -18.19
C ALA A 8 -15.28 -8.37 -16.78
N HIS A 9 -14.84 -7.68 -15.73
CA HIS A 9 -15.03 -8.02 -14.32
C HIS A 9 -15.60 -6.82 -13.52
N PRO A 10 -16.90 -6.52 -13.68
CA PRO A 10 -17.52 -5.32 -13.10
C PRO A 10 -17.59 -5.32 -11.57
N SER A 11 -17.47 -6.49 -10.94
CA SER A 11 -17.33 -6.65 -9.50
C SER A 11 -15.99 -7.31 -9.21
N SER A 12 -15.12 -6.57 -8.53
CA SER A 12 -13.73 -6.96 -8.31
C SER A 12 -13.29 -6.50 -6.92
N PHE A 13 -12.44 -7.31 -6.29
CA PHE A 13 -11.88 -7.05 -4.96
C PHE A 13 -10.37 -7.21 -5.02
N PHE A 14 -9.66 -6.27 -4.40
CA PHE A 14 -8.21 -6.32 -4.23
C PHE A 14 -7.85 -6.87 -2.85
N GLY A 15 -6.83 -7.72 -2.79
CA GLY A 15 -6.21 -8.20 -1.56
C GLY A 15 -4.71 -8.32 -1.72
N LEU A 16 -3.97 -7.86 -0.70
CA LEU A 16 -2.52 -7.97 -0.59
C LEU A 16 -2.16 -8.32 0.85
N ASP A 17 -1.51 -9.45 1.04
CA ASP A 17 -0.82 -9.75 2.29
C ASP A 17 0.59 -9.17 2.25
N TYR A 18 0.97 -8.45 3.31
CA TYR A 18 2.27 -7.84 3.45
C TYR A 18 2.80 -8.03 4.87
N PHE A 19 4.13 -7.95 5.01
CA PHE A 19 4.84 -8.07 6.27
C PHE A 19 5.87 -6.95 6.33
N ILE A 20 5.80 -6.11 7.36
CA ILE A 20 6.79 -5.08 7.64
C ILE A 20 7.75 -5.67 8.66
N ILE A 21 9.04 -5.67 8.34
CA ILE A 21 10.05 -6.17 9.27
C ILE A 21 10.15 -5.24 10.48
N PRO A 22 10.35 -5.75 11.70
CA PRO A 22 10.75 -4.89 12.81
C PRO A 22 12.15 -4.34 12.53
N ASP A 23 12.28 -3.02 12.45
CA ASP A 23 13.57 -2.32 12.32
C ASP A 23 13.56 -1.07 13.23
N GLY A 24 14.57 -0.20 13.09
CA GLY A 24 14.53 1.13 13.70
C GLY A 24 14.20 2.17 12.64
N TYR A 25 12.91 2.30 12.31
CA TYR A 25 12.47 3.28 11.33
C TYR A 25 12.57 4.70 11.90
N GLU A 26 13.11 5.62 11.13
CA GLU A 26 13.15 7.03 11.52
C GLU A 26 11.76 7.66 11.32
N THR A 27 11.34 8.52 12.26
CA THR A 27 10.06 9.24 12.14
C THR A 27 9.94 9.93 10.78
N SER A 28 8.79 9.83 10.11
CA SER A 28 8.55 10.51 8.82
C SER A 28 8.80 12.03 8.90
N PRO A 29 9.37 12.67 7.85
CA PRO A 29 9.48 12.25 6.45
C PRO A 29 10.66 11.34 6.08
N GLU A 30 11.52 10.99 7.03
CA GLU A 30 12.75 10.22 6.77
C GLU A 30 12.44 8.81 6.28
N ASP A 31 11.61 8.06 7.01
CA ASP A 31 11.11 6.77 6.57
C ASP A 31 9.58 6.78 6.38
N TYR A 32 9.11 6.17 5.31
CA TYR A 32 7.68 5.88 5.13
C TYR A 32 7.43 4.70 4.19
N ILE A 33 6.26 4.10 4.40
CA ILE A 33 5.69 3.08 3.53
C ILE A 33 4.37 3.61 3.00
N ARG A 34 4.18 3.52 1.69
CA ARG A 34 2.88 3.78 1.05
C ARG A 34 2.50 2.61 0.16
N ILE A 35 1.30 2.09 0.36
CA ILE A 35 0.68 1.07 -0.48
C ILE A 35 -0.64 1.66 -0.97
N TRP A 36 -0.80 1.79 -2.28
CA TRP A 36 -2.01 2.37 -2.86
C TRP A 36 -2.34 1.77 -4.21
N LEU A 37 -3.59 1.95 -4.63
CA LEU A 37 -4.07 1.59 -5.95
C LEU A 37 -4.26 2.85 -6.80
N VAL A 38 -3.88 2.77 -8.07
CA VAL A 38 -4.27 3.76 -9.09
C VAL A 38 -5.41 3.16 -9.90
N LEU A 39 -6.58 3.79 -9.78
CA LEU A 39 -7.85 3.40 -10.39
C LEU A 39 -8.11 4.19 -11.69
N ASP A 40 -9.29 4.00 -12.28
CA ASP A 40 -9.73 4.75 -13.45
C ASP A 40 -9.64 6.27 -13.23
N GLY A 41 -9.20 7.00 -14.25
CA GLY A 41 -9.01 8.44 -14.18
C GLY A 41 -7.81 8.90 -13.34
N GLY A 42 -6.95 7.97 -12.89
CA GLY A 42 -5.77 8.29 -12.08
C GLY A 42 -6.09 8.54 -10.61
N ILE A 43 -7.24 8.09 -10.13
CA ILE A 43 -7.63 8.21 -8.72
C ILE A 43 -6.74 7.29 -7.88
N GLU A 44 -6.11 7.86 -6.86
CA GLU A 44 -5.33 7.09 -5.88
C GLU A 44 -6.21 6.66 -4.70
N LEU A 45 -6.14 5.39 -4.34
CA LEU A 45 -6.77 4.81 -3.16
C LEU A 45 -5.70 4.25 -2.23
N ASP A 46 -5.44 4.94 -1.12
CA ASP A 46 -4.48 4.50 -0.12
C ASP A 46 -5.00 3.29 0.67
N LEU A 47 -4.16 2.25 0.74
CA LEU A 47 -4.37 1.05 1.56
C LEU A 47 -3.52 1.09 2.83
N LEU A 48 -2.33 1.69 2.73
CA LEU A 48 -1.45 2.05 3.83
C LEU A 48 -0.72 3.33 3.45
N ASP A 49 -0.64 4.28 4.37
CA ASP A 49 0.16 5.49 4.25
C ASP A 49 0.69 5.87 5.62
N THR A 50 1.99 5.68 5.84
CA THR A 50 2.64 5.99 7.12
C THR A 50 3.23 7.40 7.16
N ARG A 51 3.07 8.20 6.10
CA ARG A 51 3.63 9.56 6.05
C ARG A 51 3.09 10.40 7.21
N GLY A 52 3.99 11.13 7.87
CA GLY A 52 3.69 11.92 9.07
C GLY A 52 3.51 11.11 10.35
N SER A 53 3.76 9.79 10.33
CA SER A 53 3.80 8.92 11.51
C SER A 53 5.17 8.26 11.63
N ASP A 54 5.54 7.91 12.86
CA ASP A 54 6.66 7.00 13.10
C ASP A 54 6.18 5.56 12.90
N ILE A 55 6.85 4.78 12.06
CA ILE A 55 6.44 3.39 11.75
C ILE A 55 6.52 2.53 13.01
N ASP A 56 7.52 2.77 13.85
CA ASP A 56 7.78 2.03 15.09
C ASP A 56 6.61 2.16 16.09
N ASP A 57 5.84 3.26 15.99
CA ASP A 57 4.70 3.56 16.85
C ASP A 57 3.35 3.01 16.32
N LEU A 58 3.30 2.51 15.08
CA LEU A 58 2.05 2.05 14.46
C LEU A 58 1.65 0.63 14.87
N GLY A 59 2.58 -0.16 15.40
CA GLY A 59 2.33 -1.55 15.80
C GLY A 59 1.98 -2.48 14.62
N ILE A 60 2.47 -2.14 13.41
CA ILE A 60 2.24 -2.90 12.17
C ILE A 60 3.43 -3.78 11.76
N GLU A 61 4.52 -3.74 12.51
CA GLU A 61 5.73 -4.51 12.28
C GLU A 61 5.67 -5.92 12.89
N GLY A 62 6.44 -6.85 12.31
CA GLY A 62 6.60 -8.20 12.87
C GLY A 62 5.36 -9.10 12.73
N VAL A 63 4.32 -8.63 12.06
CA VAL A 63 3.06 -9.33 11.86
C VAL A 63 2.64 -9.28 10.39
N TRP A 64 2.00 -10.35 9.92
CA TRP A 64 1.34 -10.35 8.62
C TRP A 64 0.07 -9.50 8.70
N SER A 65 -0.06 -8.58 7.76
CA SER A 65 -1.22 -7.71 7.61
C SER A 65 -1.84 -7.90 6.23
N THR A 66 -3.15 -7.72 6.12
CA THR A 66 -3.87 -7.78 4.85
C THR A 66 -4.42 -6.40 4.51
N ALA A 67 -3.96 -5.84 3.40
CA ALA A 67 -4.58 -4.70 2.75
C ALA A 67 -5.66 -5.19 1.78
N ALA A 68 -6.83 -4.58 1.83
CA ALA A 68 -7.97 -5.02 1.03
C ALA A 68 -8.88 -3.85 0.66
N ALA A 69 -9.41 -3.87 -0.56
CA ALA A 69 -10.33 -2.85 -1.04
C ALA A 69 -11.32 -3.40 -2.07
N GLU A 70 -12.56 -2.90 -2.01
CA GLU A 70 -13.49 -3.05 -3.12
C GLU A 70 -13.09 -2.12 -4.25
N ILE A 71 -12.92 -2.69 -5.46
CA ILE A 71 -12.52 -1.95 -6.66
C ILE A 71 -13.53 -2.15 -7.80
N SER A 72 -14.75 -2.57 -7.45
CA SER A 72 -15.88 -2.72 -8.37
C SER A 72 -16.09 -1.46 -9.20
N GLY A 73 -16.41 -1.64 -10.48
CA GLY A 73 -16.68 -0.53 -11.41
C GLY A 73 -15.46 0.09 -12.09
N ASN A 74 -14.23 -0.31 -11.75
CA ASN A 74 -13.03 0.12 -12.46
C ASN A 74 -12.74 -0.79 -13.67
N SER A 75 -12.28 -0.20 -14.76
CA SER A 75 -11.83 -0.89 -15.97
C SER A 75 -10.38 -1.38 -15.85
N GLN A 76 -9.58 -0.72 -15.03
CA GLN A 76 -8.22 -1.14 -14.71
C GLN A 76 -7.83 -0.73 -13.28
N VAL A 77 -6.85 -1.44 -12.75
CA VAL A 77 -6.20 -1.07 -11.48
C VAL A 77 -4.71 -1.31 -11.57
N THR A 78 -3.92 -0.45 -10.95
CA THR A 78 -2.47 -0.66 -10.82
C THR A 78 -2.09 -0.58 -9.35
N LEU A 79 -1.38 -1.60 -8.85
CA LEU A 79 -0.78 -1.55 -7.52
C LEU A 79 0.48 -0.68 -7.55
N HIS A 80 0.58 0.21 -6.57
CA HIS A 80 1.76 1.00 -6.28
C HIS A 80 2.21 0.73 -4.84
N VAL A 81 3.51 0.58 -4.68
CA VAL A 81 4.17 0.40 -3.40
C VAL A 81 5.42 1.28 -3.41
N GLU A 82 5.60 2.03 -2.34
CA GLU A 82 6.75 2.88 -2.11
C GLU A 82 7.26 2.63 -0.69
N LEU A 83 8.57 2.47 -0.59
CA LEU A 83 9.33 2.47 0.64
C LEU A 83 10.42 3.50 0.43
N ASP A 84 10.35 4.59 1.17
CA ASP A 84 11.51 5.43 1.40
C ASP A 84 12.00 5.06 2.79
N SER A 85 13.24 4.57 2.85
CA SER A 85 13.85 4.27 4.13
C SER A 85 15.35 4.40 4.03
N ASN A 86 15.91 5.09 5.01
CA ASN A 86 17.34 5.13 5.22
C ASN A 86 17.79 4.16 6.32
N ALA A 87 16.85 3.44 6.95
CA ALA A 87 17.13 2.40 7.92
C ALA A 87 18.09 1.38 7.30
N ALA A 88 19.30 1.36 7.84
CA ALA A 88 20.40 0.54 7.37
C ALA A 88 20.85 -0.37 8.51
N ASN A 89 20.08 -1.43 8.74
CA ASN A 89 20.58 -2.64 9.39
C ASN A 89 20.85 -3.74 8.38
#